data_AF-A0A7D4BGP2-F1
#
_entry.id   AF-A0A7D4BGP2-F1
#
_cell.length_a   1.000
_cell.length_b   1.000
_cell.length_c   1.000
_cell.angle_alpha   90.00
_cell.angle_beta   90.00
_cell.angle_gamma   90.00
#
_symmetry.space_group_name_H-M   'P 1'
#
loop_
_entity.id
_entity.type
_entity.pdbx_description
1 polymer ?
#
loop_
_entity_poly.entity_id
_entity_poly.type
_entity_poly.pdbx_seq_one_letter_code
_entity_poly.pdbx_strand_id
1 'polypeptide(L)'
;MQGKTGGEVRKKIMWVSGISLVFAFFFSLLTIPSTVLLDSEGAKGEMDWVHLSPALYWMNIVGMTVWIAILTSLFCLLVSLMVILFRYVASRR
;
A
#
# COMPACT_ATOMS: atom_id res chain seq x y z
N MET A 1 15.22 -30.15 -17.13
CA MET A 1 15.67 -28.73 -17.02
C MET A 1 14.74 -27.93 -16.09
N GLN A 2 14.68 -28.27 -14.79
CA GLN A 2 13.62 -27.80 -13.88
C GLN A 2 14.11 -26.88 -12.73
N GLY A 3 15.40 -26.51 -12.71
CA GLY A 3 16.01 -25.75 -11.60
C GLY A 3 16.17 -24.24 -11.79
N LYS A 4 15.95 -23.69 -12.99
CA LYS A 4 16.19 -22.26 -13.30
C LYS A 4 14.99 -21.34 -13.03
N THR A 5 13.77 -21.87 -12.98
CA THR A 5 12.54 -21.07 -13.02
C THR A 5 12.17 -20.44 -11.67
N GLY A 6 12.48 -21.09 -10.54
CA GLY A 6 12.11 -20.58 -9.21
C GLY A 6 12.87 -19.31 -8.79
N GLY A 7 14.14 -19.19 -9.19
CA GLY A 7 14.98 -18.03 -8.87
C GLY A 7 14.56 -16.77 -9.61
N GLU A 8 14.22 -16.88 -10.90
CA GLU A 8 13.77 -15.73 -11.70
C GLU A 8 12.40 -15.21 -11.25
N VAL A 9 11.47 -16.10 -10.90
CA VAL A 9 10.16 -15.70 -10.39
C VAL A 9 10.29 -14.97 -9.06
N ARG A 10 11.11 -15.47 -8.13
CA ARG A 10 11.40 -14.77 -6.86
C ARG A 10 12.01 -13.39 -7.10
N LYS A 11 12.94 -13.27 -8.04
CA LYS A 11 13.58 -11.99 -8.38
C LYS A 11 12.58 -11.00 -8.98
N LYS A 12 11.67 -11.46 -9.85
CA LYS A 12 10.58 -10.63 -10.39
C LYS A 12 9.60 -10.19 -9.30
N ILE A 13 9.21 -11.08 -8.40
CA ILE A 13 8.31 -10.74 -7.28
C ILE A 13 8.97 -9.73 -6.34
N MET A 14 10.26 -9.88 -6.01
CA MET A 14 11.00 -8.90 -5.22
C MET A 14 11.06 -7.53 -5.91
N TRP A 15 11.30 -7.51 -7.22
CA TRP A 15 11.32 -6.27 -8.00
C TRP A 15 9.95 -5.58 -8.04
N VAL A 16 8.88 -6.34 -8.29
CA VAL A 16 7.50 -5.80 -8.29
C VAL A 16 7.12 -5.29 -6.91
N SER A 17 7.47 -6.02 -5.85
CA SER A 17 7.24 -5.58 -4.47
C SER A 17 7.98 -4.29 -4.16
N GLY A 18 9.27 -4.20 -4.52
CA GLY A 18 10.07 -2.99 -4.34
C GLY A 18 9.49 -1.77 -5.07
N ILE A 19 9.09 -1.94 -6.34
CA ILE A 19 8.46 -0.86 -7.12
C ILE A 19 7.13 -0.45 -6.49
N SER A 20 6.30 -1.41 -6.07
CA SER A 20 5.00 -1.11 -5.43
C SER A 20 5.16 -0.33 -4.13
N LEU A 21 6.21 -0.63 -3.35
CA LEU A 21 6.50 0.05 -2.10
C LEU A 21 6.97 1.49 -2.33
N VAL A 22 7.83 1.71 -3.34
CA VAL A 22 8.24 3.05 -3.75
C VAL A 22 7.03 3.86 -4.24
N PHE A 23 6.16 3.26 -5.05
CA PHE A 23 4.95 3.93 -5.54
C PHE A 23 3.99 4.27 -4.40
N ALA A 24 3.76 3.34 -3.45
CA ALA A 24 2.93 3.57 -2.27
C ALA A 24 3.47 4.70 -1.38
N PHE A 25 4.80 4.81 -1.27
CA PHE A 25 5.44 5.88 -0.54
C PHE A 25 5.22 7.25 -1.19
N PHE A 26 5.46 7.37 -2.50
CA PHE A 26 5.18 8.61 -3.24
C PHE A 26 3.70 8.99 -3.21
N PHE A 27 2.81 8.02 -3.35
CA PHE A 27 1.37 8.23 -3.23
C PHE A 27 0.99 8.77 -1.85
N SER A 28 1.58 8.23 -0.79
CA SER A 28 1.34 8.68 0.59
C SER A 28 1.84 10.12 0.81
N LEU A 29 3.00 10.48 0.24
CA LEU A 29 3.52 11.85 0.28
C LEU A 29 2.61 12.87 -0.40
N LEU A 30 2.01 12.49 -1.53
CA LEU A 30 1.12 13.38 -2.29
C LEU A 30 -0.27 13.50 -1.67
N THR A 31 -0.71 12.47 -0.96
CA THR A 31 -2.08 12.39 -0.41
C THR A 31 -2.20 13.02 0.97
N ILE A 32 -1.13 12.98 1.78
CA ILE A 32 -1.17 13.48 3.16
C ILE A 32 -0.79 14.97 3.16
N PRO A 33 -1.73 15.89 3.46
CA PRO A 33 -1.41 17.29 3.61
C PRO A 33 -0.58 17.52 4.90
N SER A 34 0.32 18.50 4.85
CA SER A 34 1.15 18.90 5.99
C SER A 34 0.40 19.77 7.02
N THR A 35 -0.79 20.24 6.66
CA THR A 35 -1.68 21.07 7.49
C THR A 35 -3.03 20.40 7.59
N VAL A 36 -3.60 20.37 8.80
CA VAL A 36 -4.98 19.92 9.02
C VAL A 36 -5.82 21.07 9.53
N LEU A 37 -7.06 21.08 9.07
CA LEU A 37 -8.11 21.92 9.62
C LEU A 37 -8.56 21.30 10.94
N LEU A 38 -8.36 22.03 12.04
CA LEU A 38 -9.00 21.68 13.30
C LEU A 38 -10.24 22.53 13.45
N ASP A 39 -11.39 21.87 13.50
CA ASP A 39 -12.63 22.53 13.93
C ASP A 39 -12.51 22.72 15.45
N SER A 40 -12.10 23.91 15.86
CA SER A 40 -11.95 24.24 17.27
C SER A 40 -13.35 24.43 17.86
N GLU A 41 -13.87 23.39 18.51
CA GLU A 41 -15.21 23.33 19.11
C GLU A 41 -15.55 24.47 20.12
N GLY A 42 -14.62 25.40 20.40
CA GLY A 42 -14.81 26.52 21.33
C GLY A 42 -14.72 27.93 20.72
N ALA A 43 -14.25 28.11 19.49
CA ALA A 43 -13.98 29.43 18.91
C ALA A 43 -14.78 29.65 17.63
N LYS A 44 -16.01 30.18 17.79
CA LYS A 44 -16.88 30.78 16.76
C LYS A 44 -16.36 30.71 15.30
N GLY A 45 -16.43 29.54 14.68
CA GLY A 45 -16.27 29.37 13.23
C GLY A 45 -14.92 29.77 12.62
N GLU A 46 -13.87 29.98 13.42
CA GLU A 46 -12.53 30.21 12.86
C GLU A 46 -11.87 28.86 12.59
N MET A 47 -11.88 28.50 11.30
CA MET A 47 -11.12 27.39 10.75
C MET A 47 -9.62 27.71 10.85
N ASP A 48 -8.96 27.20 11.90
CA ASP A 48 -7.53 27.43 12.10
C ASP A 48 -6.71 26.28 11.47
N TRP A 49 -5.79 26.65 10.58
CA TRP A 49 -4.91 25.70 9.89
C TRP A 49 -3.72 25.40 10.76
N VAL A 50 -3.72 24.23 11.41
CA VAL A 50 -2.64 23.83 12.29
C VAL A 50 -1.64 22.98 11.51
N HIS A 51 -0.37 23.38 11.56
CA HIS A 51 0.73 22.58 11.03
C HIS A 51 0.90 21.30 11.85
N LEU A 52 0.92 20.14 11.18
CA LEU A 52 1.22 18.88 11.86
C LEU A 52 2.65 18.91 12.40
N SER A 53 2.84 18.34 13.58
CA SER A 53 4.20 18.06 14.03
C SER A 53 4.88 17.13 13.01
N PRO A 54 6.17 17.36 12.70
CA PRO A 54 6.88 16.55 11.71
C PRO A 54 6.80 15.05 12.00
N ALA A 55 6.86 14.67 13.29
CA ALA A 55 6.75 13.28 13.72
C ALA A 55 5.40 12.66 13.34
N LEU A 56 4.28 13.38 13.53
CA LEU A 56 2.95 12.86 13.23
C LEU A 56 2.72 12.72 11.72
N TYR A 57 3.24 13.68 10.94
CA TYR A 57 3.22 13.64 9.48
C TYR A 57 3.94 12.40 8.93
N TRP A 58 5.18 12.17 9.37
CA TRP A 58 5.97 11.02 8.95
C TRP A 58 5.37 9.69 9.41
N MET A 59 4.82 9.64 10.63
CA MET A 59 4.13 8.45 11.13
C MET A 59 2.94 8.09 10.25
N ASN A 60 2.17 9.08 9.80
CA ASN A 60 1.03 8.86 8.91
C ASN A 60 1.45 8.37 7.52
N ILE A 61 2.54 8.92 6.96
CA ILE A 61 3.11 8.46 5.68
C ILE A 61 3.54 7.00 5.76
N VAL A 62 4.29 6.65 6.81
CA VAL A 62 4.76 5.27 7.01
C VAL A 62 3.57 4.34 7.22
N GLY A 63 2.60 4.74 8.04
CA GLY A 63 1.38 3.98 8.29
C GLY A 63 0.60 3.69 7.01
N MET A 64 0.38 4.71 6.17
CA MET A 64 -0.30 4.56 4.87
C MET A 64 0.48 3.68 3.90
N THR A 65 1.81 3.86 3.83
CA THR A 65 2.67 3.03 2.97
C THR A 65 2.57 1.55 3.34
N VAL A 66 2.64 1.24 4.65
CA VAL A 66 2.50 -0.14 5.15
C VAL A 66 1.10 -0.69 4.87
N TRP A 67 0.05 0.11 5.09
CA TRP A 67 -1.33 -0.29 4.80
C TRP A 67 -1.54 -0.65 3.32
N ILE A 68 -1.04 0.18 2.41
CA ILE A 68 -1.12 -0.07 0.96
C ILE A 68 -0.34 -1.34 0.59
N ALA A 69 0.85 -1.55 1.17
CA ALA A 69 1.63 -2.75 0.94
C ALA A 69 0.88 -4.03 1.39
N ILE A 70 0.24 -3.99 2.56
CA ILE A 70 -0.56 -5.12 3.06
C ILE A 70 -1.76 -5.40 2.14
N LEU A 71 -2.52 -4.36 1.76
CA LEU A 71 -3.66 -4.50 0.86
C LEU A 71 -3.25 -5.06 -0.50
N THR A 72 -2.14 -4.58 -1.06
CA THR A 72 -1.60 -5.07 -2.33
C THR A 72 -1.20 -6.53 -2.23
N SER A 73 -0.53 -6.92 -1.13
CA SER A 73 -0.15 -8.32 -0.88
C SER A 73 -1.37 -9.24 -0.77
N LEU A 74 -2.39 -8.84 -0.01
CA LEU A 74 -3.65 -9.58 0.11
C LEU A 74 -4.36 -9.72 -1.24
N PHE A 75 -4.40 -8.65 -2.03
CA PHE A 75 -4.98 -8.69 -3.37
C PHE A 75 -4.23 -9.66 -4.30
N CYS A 76 -2.90 -9.64 -4.30
CA CYS A 76 -2.09 -10.59 -5.05
C CYS A 76 -2.34 -12.04 -4.64
N LEU A 77 -2.52 -12.31 -3.34
CA LEU A 77 -2.87 -13.64 -2.84
C LEU A 77 -4.25 -14.09 -3.32
N LEU A 78 -5.26 -13.20 -3.29
CA LEU A 78 -6.60 -13.49 -3.78
C LEU A 78 -6.61 -13.81 -5.28
N VAL A 79 -5.92 -13.01 -6.09
CA VAL A 79 -5.78 -13.25 -7.53
C VAL A 79 -5.09 -14.59 -7.78
N SER A 80 -4.01 -14.89 -7.05
CA SER A 80 -3.31 -16.17 -7.17
C SER A 80 -4.21 -17.35 -6.82
N LEU A 81 -5.01 -17.22 -5.76
CA LEU A 81 -5.96 -18.24 -5.32
C LEU A 81 -7.08 -18.45 -6.35
N MET A 82 -7.60 -17.36 -6.93
CA MET A 82 -8.59 -17.42 -8.02
C MET A 82 -8.04 -18.16 -9.25
N VAL A 83 -6.80 -17.86 -9.66
CA VAL A 83 -6.15 -18.57 -10.78
C VAL A 83 -5.97 -20.05 -10.49
N ILE A 84 -5.58 -20.40 -9.25
CA ILE A 84 -5.43 -21.81 -8.83
C ILE A 84 -6.79 -22.52 -8.86
N LEU A 85 -7.84 -21.91 -8.29
CA LEU A 85 -9.19 -22.47 -8.30
C LEU A 85 -9.71 -22.66 -9.73
N PHE A 86 -9.52 -21.68 -10.60
CA PHE A 86 -9.94 -21.77 -11.99
C PHE A 86 -9.23 -22.92 -12.73
N ARG A 87 -7.91 -23.07 -12.52
CA ARG A 87 -7.14 -24.20 -13.07
C ARG A 87 -7.59 -25.54 -12.50
N TYR A 88 -7.88 -25.60 -11.20
CA TYR A 88 -8.37 -26.81 -10.54
C TYR A 88 -9.72 -27.26 -11.11
N VAL A 89 -10.65 -26.32 -11.31
CA VAL A 89 -11.96 -26.58 -11.92
C VAL A 89 -11.81 -27.00 -13.38
N ALA A 90 -10.96 -26.32 -14.16
CA ALA A 90 -10.72 -26.66 -15.56
C ALA A 90 -10.07 -28.05 -15.74
N SER A 91 -9.22 -28.47 -14.80
CA SER A 91 -8.60 -29.80 -14.80
C SER A 91 -9.55 -30.94 -14.40
N ARG A 92 -10.70 -30.63 -13.79
CA ARG A 92 -11.71 -31.62 -13.38
C ARG A 92 -12.79 -31.85 -14.43
N ARG A 93 -12.85 -31.03 -15.49
CA ARG A 93 -13.71 -31.24 -16.66
C ARG A 93 -12.95 -31.98 -17.74
#